data_AF-A0A7C6DMH6-F1
#
_entry.id   AF-A0A7C6DMH6-F1
#
_cell.length_a   1.000
_cell.length_b   1.000
_cell.length_c   1.000
_cell.angle_alpha   90.00
_cell.angle_beta   90.00
_cell.angle_gamma   90.00
#
_symmetry.space_group_name_H-M   'P 1'
#
loop_
_entity.id
_entity.type
_entity.pdbx_description
1 polymer ?
#
loop_
_entity_poly.entity_id
_entity_poly.type
_entity_poly.pdbx_seq_one_letter_code
_entity_poly.pdbx_strand_id
1 'polypeptide(L)'
;MTASLVVSLAAAALGLQVRAQDSVVVGELRNVPQQVVELLRRELASSQTVRSRGATRLEPGAEIAGTLAVLEGRVEVAGRVRGWVIALAADVALDSGARVDSGIVVVGGRLERSGGSVVGDIRVYSDPIEVVSRDGLLTVRAAGLEEEGLLRRGERRERSLARLRVVSARTYNRVEGLPVLLGPSWERELSWGRTWVEALGVWRSADGFEWSSRNLGHSARLGLAPGSRRVSLEARFYDVVSAVESWQLGDAEAGLAAFFLRRDYRDYFDRHGAALEAAVTLRGGTRLSLSYGHEHWAQLDARNPFTLLRRGQSWRP
;
A
#
# COMPACT_ATOMS: atom_id res chain seq x y z
N MET A 1 64.27 8.22 -13.11
CA MET A 1 63.30 8.80 -14.07
C MET A 1 63.05 7.69 -15.08
N THR A 2 61.92 7.02 -15.28
CA THR A 2 60.47 7.23 -15.11
C THR A 2 59.89 5.80 -15.18
N ALA A 3 59.29 5.26 -14.13
CA ALA A 3 57.84 5.24 -13.89
C ALA A 3 56.98 4.71 -15.06
N SER A 4 56.26 3.62 -14.75
CA SER A 4 54.85 3.38 -15.13
C SER A 4 54.57 2.89 -16.56
N LEU A 5 53.60 2.04 -16.86
CA LEU A 5 52.61 1.30 -16.07
C LEU A 5 52.09 0.21 -17.03
N VAL A 6 52.09 -1.06 -16.62
CA VAL A 6 51.18 -2.06 -17.17
C VAL A 6 50.03 -2.16 -16.18
N VAL A 7 48.85 -1.70 -16.57
CA VAL A 7 47.60 -2.04 -15.88
C VAL A 7 46.63 -2.56 -16.92
N SER A 8 46.65 -3.87 -17.10
CA SER A 8 45.44 -4.61 -17.46
C SER A 8 44.60 -4.73 -16.19
N LEU A 9 43.43 -4.11 -16.16
CA LEU A 9 42.38 -4.51 -15.23
C LEU A 9 41.12 -4.82 -16.02
N ALA A 10 40.80 -6.10 -16.07
CA ALA A 10 39.55 -6.62 -16.55
C ALA A 10 38.41 -6.06 -15.69
N ALA A 11 37.61 -5.15 -16.26
CA ALA A 11 36.34 -4.76 -15.70
C ALA A 11 35.35 -5.90 -15.99
N ALA A 12 35.14 -6.78 -15.02
CA ALA A 12 34.00 -7.68 -15.02
C ALA A 12 32.73 -6.83 -14.91
N ALA A 13 32.06 -6.67 -16.05
CA ALA A 13 30.78 -6.00 -16.19
C ALA A 13 29.70 -6.80 -15.43
N LEU A 14 29.39 -6.38 -14.22
CA LEU A 14 28.09 -6.68 -13.61
C LEU A 14 27.07 -5.73 -14.24
N GLY A 15 26.27 -6.30 -15.14
CA GLY A 15 25.29 -5.58 -15.95
C GLY A 15 24.15 -5.00 -15.11
N LEU A 16 24.35 -3.80 -14.55
CA LEU A 16 23.24 -2.86 -14.45
C LEU A 16 22.97 -2.36 -15.86
N GLN A 17 21.92 -2.87 -16.50
CA GLN A 17 21.36 -2.22 -17.68
C GLN A 17 20.98 -0.80 -17.28
N VAL A 18 21.80 0.18 -17.65
CA VAL A 18 21.45 1.61 -17.61
C VAL A 18 20.36 1.81 -18.66
N ARG A 19 19.13 1.47 -18.29
CA ARG A 19 17.95 1.89 -19.03
C ARG A 19 17.82 3.40 -18.86
N ALA A 20 17.29 4.08 -19.89
CA ALA A 20 16.87 5.47 -19.77
C ALA A 20 16.03 5.59 -18.49
N GLN A 21 16.54 6.34 -17.50
CA GLN A 21 15.88 6.42 -16.21
C GLN A 21 14.64 7.29 -16.35
N ASP A 22 13.46 6.68 -16.16
CA ASP A 22 12.20 7.41 -16.11
C ASP A 22 12.32 8.57 -15.11
N SER A 23 11.77 9.72 -15.49
CA SER A 23 11.76 10.89 -14.62
C SER A 23 10.78 10.66 -13.48
N VAL A 24 11.14 11.08 -12.26
CA VAL A 24 10.31 10.84 -11.06
C VAL A 24 9.79 12.16 -10.52
N VAL A 25 8.48 12.24 -10.29
CA VAL A 25 7.81 13.37 -9.65
C VAL A 25 7.21 12.90 -8.32
N VAL A 26 7.52 13.63 -7.25
CA VAL A 26 6.95 13.39 -5.92
C VAL A 26 5.81 14.36 -5.68
N GLY A 27 4.59 13.82 -5.67
CA GLY A 27 3.36 14.51 -5.33
C GLY A 27 3.16 14.68 -3.83
N GLU A 28 1.91 14.84 -3.40
CA GLU A 28 1.56 14.92 -1.98
C GLU A 28 1.65 13.54 -1.32
N LEU A 29 2.34 13.48 -0.17
CA LEU A 29 2.52 12.28 0.64
C LEU A 29 1.87 12.50 2.00
N ARG A 30 1.11 11.52 2.50
CA ARG A 30 0.43 11.58 3.80
C ARG A 30 1.44 11.40 4.92
N ASN A 31 1.33 12.21 5.98
CA ASN A 31 2.16 12.15 7.18
C ASN A 31 3.69 12.18 6.95
N VAL A 32 4.13 12.60 5.76
CA VAL A 32 5.54 12.85 5.45
C VAL A 32 5.81 14.36 5.56
N PRO A 33 6.75 14.81 6.43
CA PRO A 33 7.10 16.21 6.56
C PRO A 33 7.58 16.82 5.23
N GLN A 34 7.22 18.09 4.99
CA GLN A 34 7.59 18.80 3.75
C GLN A 34 9.11 18.81 3.49
N GLN A 35 9.92 18.84 4.54
CA GLN A 35 11.39 18.77 4.46
C GLN A 35 11.87 17.45 3.84
N VAL A 36 11.18 16.35 4.14
CA VAL A 36 11.48 15.04 3.56
C VAL A 36 11.00 14.97 2.12
N VAL A 37 9.81 15.50 1.83
CA VAL A 37 9.31 15.59 0.44
C VAL A 37 10.30 16.37 -0.45
N GLU A 38 10.84 17.48 0.06
CA GLU A 38 11.81 18.29 -0.69
C GLU A 38 13.15 17.58 -0.86
N LEU A 39 13.59 16.84 0.16
CA LEU A 39 14.75 15.96 0.04
C LEU A 39 14.53 14.89 -1.04
N LEU A 40 13.37 14.23 -1.05
CA LEU A 40 13.03 13.24 -2.08
C LEU A 40 13.07 13.85 -3.48
N ARG A 41 12.46 15.03 -3.68
CA ARG A 41 12.48 15.73 -4.98
C ARG A 41 13.89 16.05 -5.44
N ARG A 42 14.72 16.62 -4.57
CA ARG A 42 16.10 16.98 -4.88
C ARG A 42 16.95 15.76 -5.22
N GLU A 43 16.93 14.74 -4.37
CA GLU A 43 17.76 13.55 -4.56
C GLU A 43 17.28 12.73 -5.76
N LEU A 44 15.97 12.58 -5.96
CA LEU A 44 15.45 11.86 -7.12
C LEU A 44 15.75 12.60 -8.42
N ALA A 45 15.81 13.93 -8.45
CA ALA A 45 16.17 14.68 -9.65
C ALA A 45 17.68 14.68 -9.97
N SER A 46 18.54 14.27 -9.04
CA SER A 46 20.00 14.26 -9.21
C SER A 46 20.47 13.25 -10.25
N SER A 47 21.47 13.63 -11.05
CA SER A 47 22.14 12.74 -12.02
C SER A 47 23.05 11.70 -11.36
N GLN A 48 23.37 11.86 -10.07
CA GLN A 48 24.15 10.91 -9.28
C GLN A 48 23.26 9.84 -8.62
N THR A 49 21.95 9.86 -8.88
CA THR A 49 21.02 8.90 -8.30
C THR A 49 20.87 7.68 -9.20
N VAL A 50 21.19 6.51 -8.66
CA VAL A 50 20.90 5.22 -9.28
C VAL A 50 19.47 4.84 -8.90
N ARG A 51 18.58 4.80 -9.89
CA ARG A 51 17.18 4.39 -9.70
C ARG A 51 16.99 2.94 -10.13
N SER A 52 16.34 2.15 -9.27
CA SER A 52 15.93 0.78 -9.56
C SER A 52 14.44 0.61 -9.26
N ARG A 53 13.78 -0.27 -10.00
CA ARG A 53 12.39 -0.63 -9.78
C ARG A 53 12.30 -2.13 -9.55
N GLY A 54 11.57 -2.57 -8.53
CA GLY A 54 11.53 -3.98 -8.15
C GLY A 54 12.61 -4.37 -7.14
N ALA A 55 12.71 -5.67 -6.90
CA ALA A 55 13.69 -6.25 -5.98
C ALA A 55 15.12 -5.89 -6.41
N THR A 56 15.91 -5.35 -5.49
CA THR A 56 17.27 -4.86 -5.72
C THR A 56 18.20 -5.35 -4.62
N ARG A 57 19.37 -5.86 -4.97
CA ARG A 57 20.38 -6.29 -4.00
C ARG A 57 21.71 -5.62 -4.28
N LEU A 58 22.27 -4.98 -3.25
CA LEU A 58 23.64 -4.48 -3.26
C LEU A 58 24.52 -5.47 -2.49
N GLU A 59 25.29 -6.24 -3.25
CA GLU A 59 26.18 -7.27 -2.73
C GLU A 59 27.28 -6.72 -1.81
N PRO A 60 27.83 -7.56 -0.90
CA PRO A 60 29.01 -7.19 -0.12
C PRO A 60 30.16 -6.73 -1.01
N GLY A 61 30.81 -5.63 -0.65
CA GLY A 61 31.93 -5.05 -1.40
C GLY A 61 31.54 -4.21 -2.62
N ALA A 62 30.25 -4.20 -3.02
CA ALA A 62 29.76 -3.29 -4.03
C ALA A 62 29.59 -1.87 -3.46
N GLU A 63 29.88 -0.85 -4.27
CA GLU A 63 29.78 0.56 -3.87
C GLU A 63 28.96 1.37 -4.87
N ILE A 64 28.00 2.14 -4.35
CA ILE A 64 27.27 3.17 -5.09
C ILE A 64 27.80 4.53 -4.66
N ALA A 65 28.41 5.25 -5.61
CA ALA A 65 29.05 6.54 -5.37
C ALA A 65 28.05 7.69 -5.08
N GLY A 66 26.76 7.48 -5.33
CA GLY A 66 25.69 8.46 -5.11
C GLY A 66 24.49 7.89 -4.35
N THR A 67 23.31 8.42 -4.62
CA THR A 67 22.06 8.01 -3.97
C THR A 67 21.51 6.74 -4.64
N LEU A 68 21.08 5.76 -3.86
CA LEU A 68 20.34 4.60 -4.34
C LEU A 68 18.85 4.83 -4.07
N ALA A 69 18.04 4.91 -5.12
CA ALA A 69 16.59 5.01 -5.03
C ALA A 69 15.92 3.74 -5.57
N VAL A 70 15.14 3.06 -4.74
CA VAL A 70 14.39 1.85 -5.12
C VAL A 70 12.89 2.12 -5.02
N LEU A 71 12.19 1.84 -6.11
CA LEU A 71 10.74 1.98 -6.20
C LEU A 71 10.08 0.61 -6.31
N GLU A 72 9.00 0.37 -5.58
CA GLU A 72 8.15 -0.82 -5.68
C GLU A 72 8.91 -2.16 -5.56
N GLY A 73 9.30 -2.57 -4.35
CA GLY A 73 10.01 -3.84 -4.16
C GLY A 73 10.72 -4.00 -2.82
N ARG A 74 11.73 -4.86 -2.76
CA ARG A 74 12.61 -5.02 -1.58
C ARG A 74 14.03 -4.64 -1.96
N VAL A 75 14.70 -3.87 -1.12
CA VAL A 75 16.12 -3.54 -1.27
C VAL A 75 16.93 -4.19 -0.16
N GLU A 76 17.88 -5.04 -0.54
CA GLU A 76 18.86 -5.66 0.36
C GLU A 76 20.19 -4.95 0.19
N VAL A 77 20.71 -4.35 1.26
CA VAL A 77 21.94 -3.60 1.24
C VAL A 77 22.97 -4.30 2.11
N ALA A 78 24.00 -4.87 1.48
CA ALA A 78 25.18 -5.44 2.14
C ALA A 78 26.49 -4.72 1.77
N GLY A 79 26.46 -3.85 0.75
CA GLY A 79 27.58 -3.00 0.32
C GLY A 79 27.54 -1.56 0.85
N ARG A 80 28.24 -0.65 0.17
CA ARG A 80 28.33 0.77 0.55
C ARG A 80 27.52 1.69 -0.38
N VAL A 81 26.80 2.63 0.20
CA VAL A 81 26.12 3.72 -0.50
C VAL A 81 26.64 5.04 0.05
N ARG A 82 27.32 5.84 -0.79
CA ARG A 82 27.88 7.14 -0.38
C ARG A 82 26.81 8.23 -0.24
N GLY A 83 25.68 8.08 -0.93
CA GLY A 83 24.55 8.99 -0.85
C GLY A 83 23.45 8.50 0.09
N TRP A 84 22.21 8.86 -0.26
CA TRP A 84 21.02 8.39 0.45
C TRP A 84 20.63 6.99 -0.03
N VAL A 85 19.97 6.23 0.83
CA VAL A 85 19.12 5.10 0.40
C VAL A 85 17.67 5.57 0.51
N ILE A 86 16.99 5.66 -0.63
CA ILE A 86 15.59 6.08 -0.74
C ILE A 86 14.77 4.88 -1.18
N ALA A 87 13.80 4.48 -0.38
CA ALA A 87 12.87 3.41 -0.70
C ALA A 87 11.44 3.95 -0.75
N LEU A 88 10.77 3.77 -1.90
CA LEU A 88 9.42 4.26 -2.15
C LEU A 88 8.50 3.09 -2.52
N ALA A 89 7.44 2.86 -1.75
CA ALA A 89 6.63 1.64 -1.83
C ALA A 89 7.51 0.38 -1.75
N ALA A 90 8.56 0.43 -0.93
CA ALA A 90 9.59 -0.60 -0.90
C ALA A 90 10.13 -0.83 0.52
N ASP A 91 10.41 -2.10 0.84
CA ASP A 91 11.02 -2.53 2.09
C ASP A 91 12.55 -2.51 1.98
N VAL A 92 13.24 -2.07 3.03
CA VAL A 92 14.71 -2.04 3.13
C VAL A 92 15.18 -3.09 4.13
N ALA A 93 16.13 -3.93 3.74
CA ALA A 93 16.87 -4.81 4.62
C ALA A 93 18.34 -4.39 4.63
N LEU A 94 18.83 -3.97 5.81
CA LEU A 94 20.21 -3.51 6.01
C LEU A 94 21.02 -4.61 6.71
N ASP A 95 21.94 -5.23 5.96
CA ASP A 95 22.80 -6.30 6.43
C ASP A 95 24.02 -5.79 7.21
N SER A 96 24.70 -6.71 7.89
CA SER A 96 25.84 -6.42 8.77
C SER A 96 27.02 -5.72 8.08
N GLY A 97 27.24 -5.98 6.78
CA GLY A 97 28.28 -5.33 5.96
C GLY A 97 27.89 -3.96 5.39
N ALA A 98 26.65 -3.52 5.58
CA ALA A 98 26.13 -2.35 4.92
C ALA A 98 26.71 -1.05 5.48
N ARG A 99 26.98 -0.08 4.59
CA ARG A 99 27.35 1.28 4.99
C ARG A 99 26.62 2.33 4.19
N VAL A 100 25.93 3.25 4.86
CA VAL A 100 25.22 4.37 4.24
C VAL A 100 25.74 5.69 4.82
N ASP A 101 26.32 6.53 3.97
CA ASP A 101 27.06 7.71 4.44
C ASP A 101 26.15 8.94 4.64
N SER A 102 25.04 9.10 3.90
CA SER A 102 24.14 10.27 4.07
C SER A 102 22.90 10.00 4.91
N GLY A 103 22.26 8.83 4.73
CA GLY A 103 21.06 8.45 5.49
C GLY A 103 20.08 7.59 4.71
N ILE A 104 19.00 7.20 5.38
CA ILE A 104 17.95 6.32 4.83
C ILE A 104 16.59 7.01 4.93
N VAL A 105 15.83 7.00 3.84
CA VAL A 105 14.43 7.42 3.82
C VAL A 105 13.58 6.31 3.22
N VAL A 106 12.60 5.84 3.99
CA VAL A 106 11.62 4.84 3.55
C VAL A 106 10.23 5.47 3.59
N VAL A 107 9.47 5.38 2.50
CA VAL A 107 8.08 5.81 2.42
C VAL A 107 7.21 4.68 1.84
N GLY A 108 6.13 4.32 2.53
CA GLY A 108 5.24 3.21 2.16
C GLY A 108 5.88 1.83 2.23
N GLY A 109 6.88 1.68 3.10
CA GLY A 109 7.56 0.42 3.36
C GLY A 109 8.14 0.38 4.77
N ARG A 110 8.91 -0.68 5.05
CA ARG A 110 9.56 -0.94 6.34
C ARG A 110 11.07 -0.96 6.22
N LEU A 111 11.75 -0.77 7.35
CA LEU A 111 13.18 -0.95 7.48
C LEU A 111 13.45 -2.11 8.45
N GLU A 112 14.06 -3.17 7.94
CA GLU A 112 14.63 -4.28 8.69
C GLU A 112 16.14 -4.07 8.79
N ARG A 113 16.70 -4.20 9.99
CA ARG A 113 18.14 -3.99 10.21
C ARG A 113 18.70 -5.14 11.02
N SER A 114 19.52 -5.96 10.37
CA SER A 114 20.30 -7.03 11.00
C SER A 114 21.72 -6.56 11.38
N GLY A 115 22.18 -5.42 10.83
CA GLY A 115 23.43 -4.76 11.22
C GLY A 115 23.73 -3.49 10.41
N GLY A 116 25.00 -3.27 10.04
CA GLY A 116 25.44 -2.18 9.17
C GLY A 116 25.50 -0.82 9.87
N SER A 117 26.16 0.16 9.25
CA SER A 117 26.34 1.52 9.77
C SER A 117 25.64 2.56 8.89
N VAL A 118 24.83 3.42 9.51
CA VAL A 118 24.26 4.60 8.87
C VAL A 118 24.81 5.82 9.58
N VAL A 119 25.50 6.69 8.84
CA VAL A 119 26.17 7.87 9.42
C VAL A 119 25.17 9.00 9.66
N GLY A 120 24.22 9.21 8.75
CA GLY A 120 23.18 10.22 8.88
C GLY A 120 21.83 9.68 9.34
N ASP A 121 20.78 10.46 9.08
CA ASP A 121 19.45 10.19 9.66
C ASP A 121 18.73 9.03 8.99
N ILE A 122 17.97 8.28 9.80
CA ILE A 122 17.03 7.27 9.35
C ILE A 122 15.60 7.80 9.53
N ARG A 123 14.82 7.83 8.46
CA ARG A 123 13.43 8.29 8.46
C ARG A 123 12.54 7.24 7.80
N VAL A 124 11.55 6.74 8.52
CA VAL A 124 10.64 5.71 8.04
C VAL A 124 9.20 6.22 8.18
N TYR A 125 8.49 6.25 7.06
CA TYR A 125 7.08 6.63 6.96
C TYR A 125 6.33 5.46 6.35
N SER A 126 5.56 4.72 7.16
CA SER A 126 4.91 3.48 6.71
C SER A 126 3.56 3.70 6.01
N ASP A 127 3.11 4.95 5.88
CA ASP A 127 1.89 5.28 5.15
C ASP A 127 1.99 4.80 3.70
N PRO A 128 0.98 4.09 3.17
CA PRO A 128 1.05 3.51 1.84
C PRO A 128 1.14 4.60 0.77
N ILE A 129 2.00 4.36 -0.21
CA ILE A 129 2.20 5.22 -1.38
C ILE A 129 2.13 4.38 -2.65
N GLU A 130 1.76 5.02 -3.75
CA GLU A 130 1.67 4.39 -5.07
C GLU A 130 2.64 5.05 -6.05
N VAL A 131 3.24 4.25 -6.95
CA VAL A 131 4.16 4.72 -7.98
C VAL A 131 3.55 4.46 -9.36
N VAL A 132 2.90 5.47 -9.90
CA VAL A 132 2.18 5.36 -11.18
C VAL A 132 3.12 5.71 -12.33
N SER A 133 3.22 4.82 -13.32
CA SER A 133 4.00 5.05 -14.54
C SER A 133 3.09 5.55 -15.67
N ARG A 134 3.40 6.71 -16.26
CA ARG A 134 2.71 7.24 -17.43
C ARG A 134 3.72 7.89 -18.37
N ASP A 135 3.81 7.42 -19.61
CA ASP A 135 4.64 8.03 -20.67
C ASP A 135 6.12 8.25 -20.28
N GLY A 136 6.73 7.34 -19.52
CA GLY A 136 8.12 7.45 -19.04
C GLY A 136 8.32 8.40 -17.84
N LEU A 137 7.22 8.87 -17.24
CA LEU A 137 7.18 9.64 -16.00
C LEU A 137 6.61 8.77 -14.88
N LEU A 138 7.37 8.62 -13.80
CA LEU A 138 6.95 7.99 -12.56
C LEU A 138 6.40 9.06 -11.63
N THR A 139 5.16 8.90 -11.19
CA THR A 139 4.52 9.78 -10.20
C THR A 139 4.35 9.03 -8.89
N VAL A 140 5.00 9.54 -7.85
CA VAL A 140 4.91 9.02 -6.49
C VAL A 140 3.89 9.87 -5.75
N ARG A 141 2.84 9.24 -5.24
CA ARG A 141 1.79 9.95 -4.50
C ARG A 141 1.33 9.10 -3.32
N ALA A 142 0.73 9.74 -2.32
CA ALA A 142 0.02 9.01 -1.28
C ALA A 142 -0.94 8.03 -1.97
N ALA A 143 -0.89 6.76 -1.57
CA ALA A 143 -1.86 5.82 -2.05
C ALA A 143 -3.22 6.39 -1.62
N GLY A 144 -4.09 6.64 -2.60
CA GLY A 144 -5.50 6.62 -2.28
C GLY A 144 -5.75 5.27 -1.61
N LEU A 145 -6.66 5.18 -0.64
CA LEU A 145 -7.32 3.91 -0.36
C LEU A 145 -8.24 3.56 -1.56
N GLU A 146 -7.64 3.54 -2.75
CA GLU A 146 -8.15 3.05 -4.00
C GLU A 146 -7.36 1.77 -4.23
N GLU A 147 -7.89 0.67 -3.70
CA GLU A 147 -7.52 -0.69 -4.05
C GLU A 147 -7.60 -0.81 -5.58
N GLU A 148 -6.46 -0.75 -6.27
CA GLU A 148 -6.36 -0.98 -7.70
C GLU A 148 -5.58 -2.26 -7.98
N GLY A 149 -6.19 -3.16 -8.75
CA GLY A 149 -5.48 -4.29 -9.31
C GLY A 149 -6.32 -5.27 -10.10
N LEU A 150 -7.30 -4.83 -10.90
CA LEU A 150 -7.77 -5.46 -12.15
C LEU A 150 -9.02 -4.69 -12.64
N LEU A 151 -9.06 -4.36 -13.93
CA LEU A 151 -10.14 -3.63 -14.65
C LEU A 151 -10.07 -2.09 -14.63
N ARG A 152 -9.02 -1.51 -15.23
CA ARG A 152 -9.16 -0.22 -15.94
C ARG A 152 -9.19 -0.46 -17.45
N ARG A 153 -10.37 -0.77 -17.97
CA ARG A 153 -10.69 -0.62 -19.40
C ARG A 153 -12.02 0.15 -19.52
N GLY A 154 -11.92 1.37 -20.07
CA GLY A 154 -13.03 2.31 -20.24
C GLY A 154 -13.23 3.19 -19.01
N GLU A 155 -13.39 4.50 -19.06
CA GLU A 155 -13.70 5.39 -20.17
C GLU A 155 -13.16 6.79 -19.87
N ARG A 156 -12.87 7.52 -20.95
CA ARG A 156 -12.44 8.90 -20.99
C ARG A 156 -13.67 9.75 -21.30
N ARG A 157 -14.22 10.48 -20.32
CA ARG A 157 -14.91 11.75 -20.59
C ARG A 157 -15.06 12.60 -19.32
N GLU A 158 -14.56 13.82 -19.43
CA GLU A 158 -14.68 14.88 -18.42
C GLU A 158 -16.14 15.30 -18.22
N ARG A 159 -16.53 15.44 -16.95
CA ARG A 159 -17.12 16.63 -16.29
C ARG A 159 -17.76 16.15 -14.99
N SER A 160 -17.22 16.63 -13.86
CA SER A 160 -17.81 16.62 -12.50
C SER A 160 -19.10 15.81 -12.34
N LEU A 161 -19.06 14.62 -11.73
CA LEU A 161 -20.14 13.91 -10.99
C LEU A 161 -19.60 12.55 -10.48
N ALA A 162 -20.27 11.96 -9.47
CA ALA A 162 -19.84 10.82 -8.65
C ALA A 162 -19.10 9.67 -9.39
N ARG A 163 -18.04 9.13 -8.78
CA ARG A 163 -17.33 7.94 -9.28
C ARG A 163 -18.07 6.69 -8.80
N LEU A 164 -18.64 5.91 -9.72
CA LEU A 164 -19.15 4.57 -9.40
C LEU A 164 -17.96 3.63 -9.16
N ARG A 165 -17.89 3.03 -7.97
CA ARG A 165 -16.88 2.03 -7.61
C ARG A 165 -17.47 0.64 -7.71
N VAL A 166 -16.73 -0.27 -8.33
CA VAL A 166 -16.93 -1.71 -8.28
C VAL A 166 -15.65 -2.29 -7.70
N VAL A 167 -15.72 -2.97 -6.57
CA VAL A 167 -14.57 -3.51 -5.85
C VAL A 167 -14.87 -4.95 -5.45
N SER A 168 -14.14 -5.92 -5.99
CA SER A 168 -14.14 -7.31 -5.48
C SER A 168 -12.80 -7.58 -4.79
N ALA A 169 -12.55 -6.94 -3.65
CA ALA A 169 -11.22 -6.94 -3.04
C ALA A 169 -11.15 -7.63 -1.68
N ARG A 170 -12.28 -8.09 -1.13
CA ARG A 170 -12.24 -8.84 0.12
C ARG A 170 -11.92 -10.31 -0.14
N THR A 171 -11.21 -10.91 0.80
CA THR A 171 -10.76 -12.31 0.74
C THR A 171 -11.93 -13.24 0.45
N TYR A 172 -11.83 -13.97 -0.66
CA TYR A 172 -12.73 -15.08 -0.93
C TYR A 172 -12.73 -16.04 0.26
N ASN A 173 -13.89 -16.40 0.80
CA ASN A 173 -13.97 -17.24 1.99
C ASN A 173 -15.18 -18.17 1.97
N ARG A 174 -15.21 -19.14 2.88
CA ARG A 174 -16.27 -20.16 2.92
C ARG A 174 -17.66 -19.63 3.30
N VAL A 175 -17.75 -18.41 3.83
CA VAL A 175 -18.98 -17.80 4.33
C VAL A 175 -19.58 -16.81 3.33
N GLU A 176 -18.76 -15.98 2.68
CA GLU A 176 -19.21 -14.98 1.71
C GLU A 176 -19.05 -15.43 0.26
N GLY A 177 -18.20 -16.43 -0.01
CA GLY A 177 -17.69 -16.66 -1.35
C GLY A 177 -16.90 -15.45 -1.82
N LEU A 178 -17.20 -14.92 -3.00
CA LEU A 178 -16.66 -13.66 -3.49
C LEU A 178 -17.60 -12.50 -3.10
N PRO A 179 -17.20 -11.64 -2.16
CA PRO A 179 -17.87 -10.37 -1.91
C PRO A 179 -17.55 -9.33 -3.01
N VAL A 180 -18.60 -8.76 -3.59
CA VAL A 180 -18.52 -7.67 -4.57
C VAL A 180 -19.14 -6.43 -3.95
N LEU A 181 -18.37 -5.36 -3.88
CA LEU A 181 -18.79 -4.06 -3.39
C LEU A 181 -19.10 -3.16 -4.57
N LEU A 182 -20.26 -2.52 -4.56
CA LEU A 182 -20.71 -1.62 -5.63
C LEU A 182 -21.32 -0.36 -5.02
N GLY A 183 -20.91 0.81 -5.50
CA GLY A 183 -21.64 2.04 -5.20
C GLY A 183 -20.89 3.33 -5.46
N PRO A 184 -21.54 4.48 -5.23
CA PRO A 184 -20.93 5.78 -5.46
C PRO A 184 -19.84 6.10 -4.44
N SER A 185 -18.82 6.82 -4.92
CA SER A 185 -17.84 7.51 -4.11
C SER A 185 -17.63 8.92 -4.64
N TRP A 186 -17.44 9.87 -3.75
CA TRP A 186 -17.02 11.21 -4.10
C TRP A 186 -16.14 11.81 -3.01
N GLU A 187 -15.22 12.65 -3.44
CA GLU A 187 -14.40 13.48 -2.57
C GLU A 187 -14.33 14.86 -3.19
N ARG A 188 -14.60 15.91 -2.41
CA ARG A 188 -14.67 17.29 -2.89
C ARG A 188 -14.06 18.24 -1.88
N GLU A 189 -13.22 19.14 -2.38
CA GLU A 189 -12.82 20.35 -1.68
C GLU A 189 -13.91 21.40 -1.87
N LEU A 190 -14.57 21.79 -0.79
CA LEU A 190 -15.55 22.86 -0.75
C LEU A 190 -14.89 24.10 -0.12
N SER A 191 -15.52 25.27 -0.27
CA SER A 191 -15.00 26.52 0.30
C SER A 191 -14.75 26.47 1.82
N TRP A 192 -15.45 25.58 2.53
CA TRP A 192 -15.32 25.38 3.96
C TRP A 192 -14.43 24.19 4.36
N GLY A 193 -13.99 23.37 3.42
CA GLY A 193 -13.09 22.23 3.65
C GLY A 193 -13.36 21.00 2.78
N ARG A 194 -12.62 19.93 3.07
CA ARG A 194 -12.72 18.65 2.37
C ARG A 194 -13.92 17.85 2.86
N THR A 195 -14.60 17.19 1.93
CA THR A 195 -15.67 16.23 2.21
C THR A 195 -15.45 14.95 1.41
N TRP A 196 -15.76 13.80 1.99
CA TRP A 196 -15.75 12.52 1.30
C TRP A 196 -16.96 11.70 1.68
N VAL A 197 -17.46 10.95 0.70
CA VAL A 197 -18.55 10.01 0.87
C VAL A 197 -18.25 8.78 0.04
N GLU A 198 -18.50 7.64 0.64
CA GLU A 198 -18.48 6.33 0.00
C GLU A 198 -19.73 5.59 0.48
N ALA A 199 -20.52 5.05 -0.43
CA ALA A 199 -21.72 4.28 -0.09
C ALA A 199 -21.74 3.03 -0.96
N LEU A 200 -21.22 1.92 -0.42
CA LEU A 200 -21.09 0.66 -1.15
C LEU A 200 -22.10 -0.35 -0.62
N GLY A 201 -22.86 -0.98 -1.51
CA GLY A 201 -23.55 -2.22 -1.23
C GLY A 201 -22.58 -3.39 -1.35
N VAL A 202 -22.69 -4.39 -0.48
CA VAL A 202 -21.91 -5.63 -0.52
C VAL A 202 -22.80 -6.76 -1.00
N TRP A 203 -22.40 -7.47 -2.05
CA TRP A 203 -23.10 -8.62 -2.59
C TRP A 203 -22.21 -9.86 -2.57
N ARG A 204 -22.66 -10.90 -1.89
CA ARG A 204 -21.87 -12.09 -1.58
C ARG A 204 -22.29 -13.26 -2.47
N SER A 205 -21.32 -14.00 -2.99
CA SER A 205 -21.55 -15.09 -3.95
C SER A 205 -21.88 -16.44 -3.32
N ALA A 206 -21.90 -16.55 -1.98
CA ALA A 206 -21.94 -17.84 -1.30
C ALA A 206 -23.11 -18.76 -1.68
N ASP A 207 -24.28 -18.18 -1.93
CA ASP A 207 -25.43 -18.90 -2.48
C ASP A 207 -25.78 -18.30 -3.85
N GLY A 208 -24.84 -18.36 -4.81
CA GLY A 208 -25.11 -18.02 -6.21
C GLY A 208 -25.53 -16.56 -6.46
N PHE A 209 -25.11 -15.64 -5.59
CA PHE A 209 -25.57 -14.24 -5.59
C PHE A 209 -27.09 -14.07 -5.42
N GLU A 210 -27.78 -15.02 -4.80
CA GLU A 210 -29.21 -14.85 -4.48
C GLU A 210 -29.45 -13.57 -3.67
N TRP A 211 -30.53 -12.84 -4.01
CA TRP A 211 -30.88 -11.60 -3.37
C TRP A 211 -31.58 -11.88 -2.02
N SER A 212 -30.78 -12.07 -0.97
CA SER A 212 -31.23 -12.39 0.37
C SER A 212 -30.50 -11.55 1.42
N SER A 213 -31.11 -11.40 2.60
CA SER A 213 -30.49 -10.68 3.72
C SER A 213 -29.14 -11.27 4.16
N ARG A 214 -28.88 -12.56 3.87
CA ARG A 214 -27.58 -13.20 4.15
C ARG A 214 -26.51 -12.91 3.10
N ASN A 215 -26.89 -12.47 1.91
CA ASN A 215 -25.98 -12.19 0.79
C ASN A 215 -25.77 -10.70 0.57
N LEU A 216 -26.55 -9.85 1.23
CA LEU A 216 -26.50 -8.41 1.10
C LEU A 216 -25.91 -7.81 2.37
N GLY A 217 -25.07 -6.79 2.19
CA GLY A 217 -24.52 -5.98 3.26
C GLY A 217 -24.25 -4.58 2.75
N HIS A 218 -23.58 -3.75 3.56
CA HIS A 218 -23.25 -2.40 3.16
C HIS A 218 -21.97 -1.91 3.86
N SER A 219 -21.31 -0.95 3.23
CA SER A 219 -20.18 -0.22 3.79
C SER A 219 -20.28 1.22 3.33
N ALA A 220 -20.67 2.11 4.23
CA ALA A 220 -20.75 3.53 3.99
C ALA A 220 -19.78 4.29 4.89
N ARG A 221 -19.14 5.31 4.32
CA ARG A 221 -18.28 6.27 5.03
C ARG A 221 -18.68 7.67 4.62
N LEU A 222 -18.79 8.56 5.58
CA LEU A 222 -19.09 9.96 5.39
C LEU A 222 -18.11 10.74 6.22
N GLY A 223 -17.42 11.72 5.64
CA GLY A 223 -16.55 12.54 6.45
C GLY A 223 -16.30 13.92 5.89
N LEU A 224 -15.78 14.74 6.78
CA LEU A 224 -15.50 16.14 6.53
C LEU A 224 -14.30 16.61 7.34
N ALA A 225 -13.49 17.47 6.75
CA ALA A 225 -12.33 18.10 7.36
C ALA A 225 -12.33 19.59 6.98
N PRO A 226 -12.78 20.49 7.88
CA PRO A 226 -12.86 21.91 7.57
C PRO A 226 -11.48 22.51 7.29
N GLY A 227 -11.29 23.25 6.20
CA GLY A 227 -9.95 23.67 5.75
C GLY A 227 -9.21 24.61 6.72
N SER A 228 -9.95 25.37 7.53
CA SER A 228 -9.41 26.29 8.54
C SER A 228 -9.08 25.62 9.88
N ARG A 229 -9.56 24.40 10.10
CA ARG A 229 -9.44 23.68 11.37
C ARG A 229 -8.70 22.38 11.12
N ARG A 230 -7.73 22.05 11.96
CA ARG A 230 -7.02 20.76 11.86
C ARG A 230 -7.87 19.61 12.41
N VAL A 231 -9.16 19.59 12.10
CA VAL A 231 -10.15 18.66 12.65
C VAL A 231 -10.75 17.88 11.50
N SER A 232 -11.00 16.59 11.71
CA SER A 232 -11.76 15.73 10.82
C SER A 232 -12.83 15.00 11.60
N LEU A 233 -13.99 14.80 10.97
CA LEU A 233 -15.08 13.97 11.48
C LEU A 233 -15.40 12.92 10.42
N GLU A 234 -15.49 11.66 10.81
CA GLU A 234 -15.87 10.54 9.95
C GLU A 234 -16.94 9.68 10.63
N ALA A 235 -18.05 9.44 9.94
CA ALA A 235 -19.04 8.44 10.28
C ALA A 235 -18.90 7.22 9.36
N ARG A 236 -19.02 6.04 9.94
CA ARG A 236 -18.99 4.75 9.25
C ARG A 236 -20.24 3.97 9.59
N PHE A 237 -20.86 3.35 8.59
CA PHE A 237 -22.01 2.45 8.72
C PHE A 237 -21.68 1.18 7.97
N TYR A 238 -21.85 0.02 8.61
CA TYR A 238 -21.37 -1.21 8.04
C TYR A 238 -22.23 -2.40 8.44
N ASP A 239 -22.41 -3.31 7.49
CA ASP A 239 -22.87 -4.69 7.61
C ASP A 239 -21.90 -5.49 6.76
N VAL A 240 -20.91 -6.08 7.43
CA VAL A 240 -19.74 -6.65 6.81
C VAL A 240 -19.24 -7.87 7.57
N VAL A 241 -18.77 -8.88 6.84
CA VAL A 241 -18.12 -10.03 7.47
C VAL A 241 -16.65 -9.71 7.74
N SER A 242 -16.16 -10.13 8.90
CA SER A 242 -14.78 -9.97 9.33
C SER A 242 -14.21 -11.31 9.79
N ALA A 243 -12.91 -11.51 9.54
CA ALA A 243 -12.19 -12.66 10.08
C ALA A 243 -11.90 -12.44 11.58
N VAL A 244 -12.04 -13.49 12.38
CA VAL A 244 -11.68 -13.50 13.80
C VAL A 244 -10.16 -13.38 13.96
N GLU A 245 -9.41 -14.06 13.10
CA GLU A 245 -7.95 -14.09 13.12
C GLU A 245 -7.39 -13.68 11.76
N SER A 246 -6.55 -12.64 11.75
CA SER A 246 -5.84 -12.15 10.56
C SER A 246 -4.36 -12.54 10.55
N TRP A 247 -3.88 -13.24 11.58
CA TRP A 247 -2.50 -13.65 11.74
C TRP A 247 -2.30 -15.09 11.21
N GLN A 248 -1.04 -15.48 10.94
CA GLN A 248 -0.59 -16.75 10.30
C GLN A 248 -0.72 -16.87 8.78
N LEU A 249 -1.87 -16.55 8.18
CA LEU A 249 -2.08 -16.57 6.73
C LEU A 249 -2.48 -15.18 6.25
N GLY A 250 -1.91 -14.70 5.15
CA GLY A 250 -2.33 -13.43 4.54
C GLY A 250 -3.72 -13.52 3.90
N ASP A 251 -4.37 -12.37 3.69
CA ASP A 251 -5.70 -12.29 3.06
C ASP A 251 -5.75 -12.89 1.65
N ALA A 252 -4.68 -12.72 0.87
CA ALA A 252 -4.55 -13.32 -0.45
C ALA A 252 -4.36 -14.84 -0.36
N GLU A 253 -3.52 -15.31 0.57
CA GLU A 253 -3.23 -16.73 0.75
C GLU A 253 -4.45 -17.50 1.23
N ALA A 254 -5.15 -16.98 2.23
CA ALA A 254 -6.42 -17.53 2.71
C ALA A 254 -7.46 -17.58 1.59
N GLY A 255 -7.55 -16.52 0.77
CA GLY A 255 -8.50 -16.44 -0.35
C GLY A 255 -8.20 -17.44 -1.46
N LEU A 256 -6.93 -17.57 -1.86
CA LEU A 256 -6.50 -18.52 -2.87
C LEU A 256 -6.68 -19.96 -2.39
N ALA A 257 -6.36 -20.26 -1.13
CA ALA A 257 -6.61 -21.57 -0.55
C ALA A 257 -8.11 -21.93 -0.52
N ALA A 258 -8.96 -20.97 -0.14
CA ALA A 258 -10.40 -21.16 -0.12
C ALA A 258 -10.96 -21.37 -1.54
N PHE A 259 -10.57 -20.53 -2.51
CA PHE A 259 -11.09 -20.59 -3.88
C PHE A 259 -10.59 -21.81 -4.67
N PHE A 260 -9.28 -22.05 -4.68
CA PHE A 260 -8.67 -23.11 -5.48
C PHE A 260 -8.74 -24.47 -4.79
N LEU A 261 -8.49 -24.53 -3.48
CA LEU A 261 -8.29 -25.78 -2.75
C LEU A 261 -9.45 -26.16 -1.84
N ARG A 262 -10.48 -25.30 -1.71
CA ARG A 262 -11.60 -25.46 -0.77
C ARG A 262 -11.10 -25.61 0.68
N ARG A 263 -10.07 -24.83 1.03
CA ARG A 263 -9.45 -24.83 2.35
C ARG A 263 -9.53 -23.44 2.95
N ASP A 264 -10.33 -23.31 4.01
CA ASP A 264 -10.47 -22.07 4.73
C ASP A 264 -10.27 -22.33 6.23
N TYR A 265 -9.18 -21.78 6.74
CA TYR A 265 -8.73 -22.00 8.11
C TYR A 265 -9.29 -20.95 9.08
N ARG A 266 -9.81 -19.82 8.58
CA ARG A 266 -10.25 -18.71 9.42
C ARG A 266 -11.70 -18.89 9.87
N ASP A 267 -12.03 -18.34 11.03
CA ASP A 267 -13.41 -18.15 11.44
C ASP A 267 -13.87 -16.73 11.12
N TYR A 268 -15.17 -16.59 10.86
CA TYR A 268 -15.76 -15.34 10.40
C TYR A 268 -17.01 -15.02 11.22
N PHE A 269 -17.25 -13.73 11.39
CA PHE A 269 -18.42 -13.22 12.06
C PHE A 269 -18.95 -12.00 11.33
N ASP A 270 -20.25 -11.79 11.44
CA ASP A 270 -20.87 -10.59 10.93
C ASP A 270 -20.67 -9.43 11.91
N ARG A 271 -20.43 -8.25 11.35
CA ARG A 271 -20.40 -6.99 12.09
C ARG A 271 -21.38 -6.03 11.45
N HIS A 272 -22.41 -5.70 12.21
CA HIS A 272 -23.39 -4.70 11.83
C HIS A 272 -23.38 -3.57 12.85
N GLY A 273 -23.03 -2.37 12.41
CA GLY A 273 -23.01 -1.23 13.31
C GLY A 273 -22.73 0.10 12.64
N ALA A 274 -22.56 1.10 13.50
CA ALA A 274 -22.13 2.43 13.12
C ALA A 274 -21.03 2.91 14.06
N ALA A 275 -20.12 3.73 13.54
CA ALA A 275 -19.07 4.36 14.32
C ALA A 275 -18.89 5.81 13.88
N LEU A 276 -18.58 6.68 14.82
CA LEU A 276 -18.21 8.06 14.61
C LEU A 276 -16.80 8.27 15.15
N GLU A 277 -15.92 8.85 14.34
CA GLU A 277 -14.57 9.22 14.72
C GLU A 277 -14.39 10.73 14.51
N ALA A 278 -13.96 11.40 15.56
CA ALA A 278 -13.47 12.77 15.49
C ALA A 278 -11.97 12.78 15.73
N ALA A 279 -11.21 13.52 14.94
CA ALA A 279 -9.78 13.67 15.14
C ALA A 279 -9.34 15.12 15.00
N VAL A 280 -8.33 15.50 15.77
CA VAL A 280 -7.68 16.80 15.71
C VAL A 280 -6.17 16.62 15.56
N THR A 281 -5.57 17.38 14.67
CA THR A 281 -4.12 17.43 14.49
C THR A 281 -3.59 18.71 15.14
N LEU A 282 -2.79 18.56 16.19
CA LEU A 282 -2.24 19.66 16.96
C LEU A 282 -1.11 20.37 16.21
N ARG A 283 -0.64 21.49 16.76
CA ARG A 283 0.60 22.14 16.33
C ARG A 283 1.77 21.24 16.73
N GLY A 284 2.53 20.76 15.75
CA GLY A 284 3.59 19.75 15.94
C GLY A 284 3.32 18.40 15.28
N GLY A 285 2.14 18.19 14.67
CA GLY A 285 1.84 16.97 13.91
C GLY A 285 1.21 15.84 14.74
N THR A 286 1.10 16.01 16.06
CA THR A 286 0.37 15.06 16.92
C THR A 286 -1.10 15.00 16.55
N ARG A 287 -1.60 13.80 16.22
CA ARG A 287 -3.03 13.55 15.96
C ARG A 287 -3.67 12.91 17.18
N LEU A 288 -4.72 13.52 17.69
CA LEU A 288 -5.60 12.96 18.71
C LEU A 288 -6.90 12.54 18.04
N SER A 289 -7.35 11.31 18.26
CA SER A 289 -8.64 10.82 17.77
C SER A 289 -9.48 10.29 18.92
N LEU A 290 -10.79 10.47 18.79
CA LEU A 290 -11.81 9.91 19.65
C LEU A 290 -12.79 9.17 18.74
N SER A 291 -13.08 7.91 19.07
CA SER A 291 -14.07 7.12 18.35
C SER A 291 -15.14 6.62 19.31
N TYR A 292 -16.37 6.61 18.82
CA TYR A 292 -17.52 6.02 19.50
C TYR A 292 -18.26 5.15 18.49
N GLY A 293 -18.65 3.95 18.88
CA GLY A 293 -19.36 3.04 17.99
C GLY A 293 -20.33 2.15 18.74
N HIS A 294 -21.36 1.73 18.01
CA HIS A 294 -22.30 0.71 18.45
C HIS A 294 -22.36 -0.36 17.36
N GLU A 295 -22.11 -1.60 17.75
CA GLU A 295 -22.10 -2.73 16.82
C GLU A 295 -22.70 -3.98 17.47
N HIS A 296 -23.33 -4.78 16.62
CA HIS A 296 -23.81 -6.11 16.93
C HIS A 296 -23.01 -7.13 16.13
N TRP A 297 -22.74 -8.27 16.77
CA TRP A 297 -22.01 -9.36 16.15
C TRP A 297 -22.90 -10.60 16.05
N ALA A 298 -22.78 -11.32 14.95
CA ALA A 298 -23.45 -12.59 14.76
C ALA A 298 -22.45 -13.65 14.26
N GLN A 299 -22.61 -14.88 14.75
CA GLN A 299 -21.90 -16.02 14.20
C GLN A 299 -22.43 -16.34 12.81
N LEU A 300 -21.52 -16.80 11.94
CA LEU A 300 -21.86 -17.18 10.58
C LEU A 300 -21.50 -18.64 10.34
N ASP A 301 -22.47 -19.38 9.83
CA ASP A 301 -22.26 -20.77 9.44
C ASP A 301 -21.41 -20.85 8.16
N ALA A 302 -20.66 -21.94 8.04
CA ALA A 302 -19.98 -22.25 6.79
C ALA A 302 -21.02 -22.50 5.68
N ARG A 303 -20.80 -21.90 4.51
CA ARG A 303 -21.68 -22.04 3.36
C ARG A 303 -21.01 -22.87 2.27
N ASN A 304 -21.62 -22.96 1.10
CA ASN A 304 -21.08 -23.74 -0.02
C ASN A 304 -20.79 -22.86 -1.26
N PRO A 305 -19.93 -21.83 -1.13
CA PRO A 305 -19.54 -21.04 -2.28
C PRO A 305 -18.76 -21.88 -3.30
N PHE A 306 -18.77 -21.43 -4.56
CA PHE A 306 -18.13 -22.10 -5.70
C PHE A 306 -16.61 -22.22 -5.54
N THR A 307 -16.05 -23.43 -5.63
CA THR A 307 -14.59 -23.65 -5.69
C THR A 307 -14.16 -24.26 -7.02
N LEU A 308 -12.92 -23.99 -7.44
CA LEU A 308 -12.38 -24.53 -8.68
C LEU A 308 -12.18 -26.04 -8.59
N LEU A 309 -11.54 -26.50 -7.50
CA LEU A 309 -11.28 -27.91 -7.23
C LEU A 309 -12.10 -28.39 -6.01
N ARG A 310 -12.16 -29.72 -5.85
CA ARG A 310 -12.69 -30.41 -4.65
C ARG A 310 -14.12 -30.04 -4.25
N ARG A 311 -15.00 -29.86 -5.23
CA ARG A 311 -16.43 -29.57 -4.98
C ARG A 311 -17.06 -30.70 -4.14
N GLY A 312 -17.77 -30.34 -3.08
CA GLY A 312 -18.50 -31.29 -2.21
C GLY A 312 -17.72 -31.86 -1.02
N GLN A 313 -16.44 -31.53 -0.85
CA GLN A 313 -15.68 -31.88 0.35
C GLN A 313 -15.93 -30.89 1.50
N SER A 314 -15.66 -31.30 2.75
CA SER A 314 -15.67 -30.40 3.90
C SER A 314 -14.59 -29.32 3.78
N TRP A 315 -14.87 -28.12 4.29
CA TRP A 315 -13.93 -26.98 4.29
C TRP A 315 -12.71 -27.18 5.18
N ARG A 316 -12.90 -28.00 6.21
CA ARG A 316 -11.87 -28.45 7.16
C ARG A 316 -11.86 -29.98 7.11
N PRO A 317 -10.67 -30.62 7.05
CA PRO A 317 -10.55 -32.07 7.17
C PRO A 317 -11.03 -32.56 8.54
#